data_AF-A0A1Y4QYS9-F1
#
_entry.id   AF-A0A1Y4QYS9-F1
#
_cell.length_a   1.000
_cell.length_b   1.000
_cell.length_c   1.000
_cell.angle_alpha   90.00
_cell.angle_beta   90.00
_cell.angle_gamma   90.00
#
_symmetry.space_group_name_H-M   'P 1'
#
loop_
_entity.id
_entity.type
_entity.pdbx_description
1 polymer ?
#
loop_
_entity_poly.entity_id
_entity_poly.type
_entity_poly.pdbx_seq_one_letter_code
_entity_poly.pdbx_strand_id
1 'polypeptide(L)'
;MNQKIFGPEIGNSLSNIYHWSIAVDGNSLQPVPPKAELPAFVVERIQYFYQFMEEGLSFEKCFSLILSNHPMDEIINEFEEYFADYEAPSREFIDWRDNSGVKSFHEMEVAVALIYGTTN
;
A
#
# COMPACT_ATOMS: atom_id res chain seq x y z
N MET A 1 12.91 4.80 13.83
CA MET A 1 13.76 3.59 13.98
C MET A 1 15.17 3.93 13.48
N ASN A 2 16.25 3.34 14.01
CA ASN A 2 17.61 3.83 13.74
C ASN A 2 18.17 3.31 12.40
N GLN A 3 18.19 4.17 11.36
CA GLN A 3 18.73 3.88 10.02
C GLN A 3 20.22 3.47 10.02
N LYS A 4 20.93 3.57 11.15
CA LYS A 4 22.33 3.12 11.25
C LYS A 4 22.48 1.60 11.39
N ILE A 5 21.40 0.87 11.69
CA ILE A 5 21.42 -0.58 11.92
C ILE A 5 21.00 -1.36 10.66
N PHE A 6 20.11 -0.78 9.85
CA PHE A 6 19.59 -1.38 8.62
C PHE A 6 19.93 -0.50 7.43
N GLY A 7 20.09 -1.07 6.23
CA GLY A 7 20.25 -0.29 5.00
C GLY A 7 19.07 0.70 4.81
N PRO A 8 19.27 1.79 4.03
CA PRO A 8 18.28 2.87 3.91
C PRO A 8 16.90 2.37 3.46
N GLU A 9 16.85 1.39 2.58
CA GLU A 9 15.61 0.78 2.07
C GLU A 9 14.80 0.10 3.18
N ILE A 10 15.42 -0.80 3.95
CA ILE A 10 14.78 -1.46 5.10
C ILE A 10 14.39 -0.41 6.15
N GLY A 11 15.26 0.57 6.41
CA GLY A 11 14.98 1.64 7.37
C GLY A 11 13.74 2.47 7.01
N ASN A 12 13.53 2.72 5.72
CA ASN A 12 12.37 3.44 5.21
C ASN A 12 11.11 2.59 5.36
N SER A 13 11.11 1.34 4.89
CA SER A 13 9.92 0.50 5.03
C SER A 13 9.53 0.25 6.49
N LEU A 14 10.51 0.03 7.39
CA LEU A 14 10.22 -0.06 8.81
C LEU A 14 9.62 1.22 9.40
N SER A 15 9.98 2.39 8.87
CA SER A 15 9.37 3.65 9.29
C SER A 15 7.93 3.76 8.77
N ASN A 16 7.70 3.41 7.51
CA ASN A 16 6.36 3.37 6.91
C ASN A 16 5.40 2.42 7.64
N ILE A 17 5.91 1.34 8.25
CA ILE A 17 5.08 0.33 8.94
C ILE A 17 4.93 0.63 10.44
N TYR A 18 6.01 1.03 11.11
CA TYR A 18 6.08 1.03 12.58
C TYR A 18 6.28 2.41 13.22
N HIS A 19 6.40 3.50 12.45
CA HIS A 19 6.59 4.86 13.01
C HIS A 19 5.28 5.47 13.53
N TRP A 20 4.62 4.76 14.43
CA TRP A 20 3.47 5.28 15.17
C TRP A 20 3.93 6.35 16.16
N SER A 21 3.11 7.39 16.32
CA SER A 21 3.34 8.44 17.31
C SER A 21 2.07 8.72 18.11
N ILE A 22 2.20 9.54 19.16
CA ILE A 22 1.08 9.94 20.01
C ILE A 22 0.93 11.45 19.87
N ALA A 23 -0.25 11.90 19.45
CA ALA A 23 -0.65 13.30 19.51
C ALA A 23 -1.38 13.59 20.83
N VAL A 24 -1.17 14.78 21.37
CA VAL A 24 -1.89 15.29 22.55
C VAL A 24 -2.94 16.27 22.07
N ASP A 25 -4.20 15.98 22.34
CA ASP A 25 -5.33 16.88 22.08
C ASP A 25 -6.04 17.20 23.40
N GLY A 26 -5.68 18.34 24.00
CA GLY A 26 -6.08 18.71 25.35
C GLY A 26 -5.59 17.68 26.38
N ASN A 27 -6.53 16.97 27.00
CA ASN A 27 -6.25 15.89 27.97
C ASN A 27 -6.32 14.49 27.34
N SER A 28 -6.48 14.38 26.02
CA SER A 28 -6.60 13.12 25.29
C SER A 28 -5.30 12.75 24.59
N LEU A 29 -4.97 11.46 24.57
CA LEU A 29 -3.86 10.90 23.80
C LEU A 29 -4.44 10.17 22.59
N GLN A 30 -4.00 10.53 21.39
CA GLN A 30 -4.48 9.93 20.14
C GLN A 30 -3.31 9.24 19.41
N PRO A 31 -3.46 7.98 18.98
CA PRO A 31 -2.46 7.34 18.14
C PRO A 31 -2.49 8.00 16.76
N VAL A 32 -1.30 8.33 16.25
CA VAL A 32 -1.10 8.84 14.90
C VAL A 32 -0.42 7.73 14.10
N PRO A 33 -1.06 7.23 13.02
CA PRO A 33 -0.46 6.20 12.19
C PRO A 33 0.80 6.72 11.49
N PRO A 34 1.72 5.82 11.11
CA PRO A 34 2.85 6.19 10.29
C PRO A 34 2.35 6.75 8.95
N LYS A 35 3.09 7.72 8.43
CA LYS A 35 2.89 8.25 7.09
C LYS A 35 3.71 7.38 6.14
N ALA A 36 3.04 6.51 5.39
CA ALA A 36 3.72 5.67 4.41
C ALA A 36 4.20 6.55 3.24
N GLU A 37 5.48 6.89 3.24
CA GLU A 37 6.15 7.56 2.12
C GLU A 37 6.43 6.52 1.03
N LEU A 38 5.48 6.38 0.11
CA LEU A 38 5.53 5.41 -0.98
C LEU A 38 5.85 6.09 -2.32
N PRO A 39 6.47 5.39 -3.28
CA PRO A 39 6.64 5.90 -4.64
C PRO A 39 5.28 6.25 -5.28
N ALA A 40 5.25 7.27 -6.12
CA ALA A 40 4.01 7.75 -6.75
C ALA A 40 3.25 6.64 -7.50
N PHE A 41 3.95 5.80 -8.26
CA PHE A 41 3.36 4.67 -8.98
C PHE A 41 2.72 3.61 -8.04
N VAL A 42 3.15 3.54 -6.78
CA VAL A 42 2.53 2.68 -5.76
C VAL A 42 1.26 3.35 -5.23
N VAL A 43 1.33 4.64 -4.92
CA VAL A 43 0.19 5.43 -4.41
C VAL A 43 -0.95 5.44 -5.42
N GLU A 44 -0.66 5.72 -6.70
CA GLU A 44 -1.64 5.73 -7.78
C GLU A 44 -2.37 4.38 -7.89
N ARG A 45 -1.63 3.27 -7.80
CA ARG A 45 -2.20 1.93 -7.84
C ARG A 45 -3.06 1.63 -6.61
N ILE A 46 -2.63 2.03 -5.42
CA ILE A 46 -3.43 1.88 -4.19
C ILE A 46 -4.73 2.67 -4.33
N GLN A 47 -4.66 3.93 -4.75
CA GLN A 47 -5.83 4.81 -4.91
C GLN A 47 -6.81 4.27 -5.95
N TYR A 48 -6.31 3.72 -7.06
CA TYR A 48 -7.13 3.08 -8.07
C TYR A 48 -7.99 1.96 -7.48
N PHE A 49 -7.42 1.09 -6.65
CA PHE A 49 -8.19 -0.02 -6.08
C PHE A 49 -9.00 0.36 -4.84
N TYR A 50 -8.51 1.33 -4.06
CA TYR A 50 -9.15 1.79 -2.83
C TYR A 50 -10.56 2.33 -3.07
N GLN A 51 -10.81 3.02 -4.20
CA GLN A 51 -12.14 3.57 -4.51
C GLN A 51 -13.23 2.48 -4.52
N PHE A 52 -12.90 1.25 -4.92
CA PHE A 52 -13.86 0.15 -4.96
C PHE A 52 -14.15 -0.45 -3.58
N MET A 53 -13.36 -0.12 -2.55
CA MET A 53 -13.67 -0.53 -1.18
C MET A 53 -14.94 0.15 -0.66
N GLU A 54 -15.23 1.38 -1.12
CA GLU A 54 -16.50 2.06 -0.84
C GLU A 54 -17.69 1.37 -1.54
N GLU A 55 -17.43 0.64 -2.62
CA GLU A 55 -18.42 -0.09 -3.41
C GLU A 55 -18.58 -1.57 -2.98
N GLY A 56 -17.94 -1.96 -1.87
CA GLY A 56 -18.08 -3.28 -1.26
C GLY A 56 -16.92 -4.25 -1.50
N LEU A 57 -15.83 -3.79 -2.14
CA LEU A 57 -14.61 -4.60 -2.25
C LEU A 57 -13.98 -4.80 -0.87
N SER A 58 -13.78 -6.06 -0.47
CA SER A 58 -13.15 -6.36 0.82
C SER A 58 -11.70 -5.90 0.87
N PHE A 59 -11.19 -5.63 2.07
CA PHE A 59 -9.78 -5.32 2.29
C PHE A 59 -8.85 -6.39 1.68
N GLU A 60 -9.13 -7.67 1.93
CA GLU A 60 -8.33 -8.78 1.40
C GLU A 60 -8.30 -8.78 -0.13
N LYS A 61 -9.46 -8.57 -0.78
CA LYS A 61 -9.53 -8.57 -2.23
C LYS A 61 -8.81 -7.34 -2.81
N CYS A 62 -9.04 -6.15 -2.25
CA CYS A 62 -8.33 -4.93 -2.65
C CYS A 62 -6.80 -5.08 -2.52
N PHE A 63 -6.34 -5.58 -1.38
CA PHE A 63 -4.94 -5.89 -1.13
C PHE A 63 -4.35 -6.87 -2.16
N SER A 64 -5.08 -7.96 -2.43
CA SER A 64 -4.67 -8.98 -3.40
C SER A 64 -4.58 -8.43 -4.83
N LEU A 65 -5.50 -7.53 -5.21
CA LEU A 65 -5.54 -6.91 -6.53
C LEU A 65 -4.40 -5.91 -6.72
N ILE A 66 -4.11 -5.08 -5.71
CA ILE A 66 -2.95 -4.17 -5.72
C ILE A 66 -1.66 -4.95 -5.95
N LEU A 67 -1.47 -6.07 -5.24
CA LEU A 67 -0.26 -6.88 -5.33
C LEU A 67 -0.26 -7.88 -6.50
N SER A 68 -1.35 -7.98 -7.25
CA SER A 68 -1.52 -9.00 -8.29
C SER A 68 -0.52 -8.88 -9.44
N ASN A 69 -0.24 -10.02 -10.06
CA ASN A 69 0.47 -10.14 -11.35
C ASN A 69 -0.43 -10.62 -12.47
N HIS A 70 -1.73 -10.77 -12.19
CA HIS A 70 -2.63 -11.42 -13.12
C HIS A 70 -2.81 -10.57 -14.39
N PRO A 71 -2.87 -11.21 -15.56
CA PRO A 71 -3.32 -10.56 -16.77
C PRO A 71 -4.69 -9.89 -16.53
N MET A 72 -4.84 -8.71 -17.13
CA MET A 72 -6.08 -7.92 -17.13
C MET A 72 -7.34 -8.75 -17.31
N ASP A 73 -7.31 -9.67 -18.27
CA ASP A 73 -8.46 -10.49 -18.66
C ASP A 73 -8.95 -11.42 -17.54
N GLU A 74 -8.05 -11.90 -16.67
CA GLU A 74 -8.43 -12.78 -15.55
C GLU A 74 -9.14 -11.99 -14.44
N ILE A 75 -8.75 -10.73 -14.24
CA ILE A 75 -9.35 -9.85 -13.22
C ILE A 75 -10.65 -9.24 -13.73
N ILE A 76 -10.71 -8.82 -14.99
CA ILE A 76 -11.92 -8.25 -15.60
C ILE A 76 -13.03 -9.29 -15.65
N ASN A 77 -12.75 -10.55 -16.01
CA ASN A 77 -13.78 -11.59 -16.06
C ASN A 77 -14.45 -11.86 -14.69
N GLU A 78 -13.79 -11.53 -13.57
CA GLU A 78 -14.35 -11.67 -12.23
C GLU A 78 -15.17 -10.43 -11.79
N PHE A 79 -15.02 -9.30 -12.50
CA PHE A 79 -15.48 -7.96 -12.06
C PHE A 79 -15.81 -7.01 -13.22
N GLU A 80 -16.42 -7.53 -14.30
CA GLU A 80 -16.55 -6.86 -15.62
C GLU A 80 -17.06 -5.41 -15.59
N GLU A 81 -17.84 -5.01 -14.58
CA GLU A 81 -18.36 -3.64 -14.44
C GLU A 81 -17.49 -2.68 -13.61
N TYR A 82 -16.60 -3.18 -12.73
CA TYR A 82 -15.83 -2.37 -11.79
C TYR A 82 -14.43 -2.00 -12.32
N PHE A 83 -13.82 -2.85 -13.14
CA PHE A 83 -12.42 -2.71 -13.56
C PHE A 83 -12.26 -2.41 -15.06
N ALA A 84 -13.23 -1.74 -15.67
CA ALA A 84 -13.20 -1.43 -17.10
C ALA A 84 -11.93 -0.66 -17.54
N ASP A 85 -11.40 0.19 -16.65
CA ASP A 85 -10.18 0.98 -16.87
C ASP A 85 -8.95 0.41 -16.11
N TYR A 86 -8.99 -0.85 -15.68
CA TYR A 86 -7.85 -1.41 -14.95
C TYR A 86 -6.64 -1.54 -15.90
N GLU A 87 -5.45 -1.19 -15.38
CA GLU A 87 -4.19 -1.36 -16.10
C GLU A 87 -3.31 -2.39 -15.40
N ALA A 88 -2.66 -3.23 -16.22
CA ALA A 88 -1.66 -4.17 -15.73
C ALA A 88 -0.57 -3.41 -14.93
N PRO A 89 -0.03 -4.01 -13.85
CA PRO A 89 0.98 -3.35 -13.05
C PRO A 89 2.17 -2.91 -13.91
N SER A 90 2.62 -1.68 -13.70
CA SER A 90 3.79 -1.14 -14.40
C SER A 90 5.05 -1.93 -14.04
N ARG A 91 6.08 -1.86 -14.90
CA ARG A 91 7.36 -2.51 -14.63
C ARG A 91 7.99 -2.01 -13.33
N GLU A 92 7.90 -0.70 -13.07
CA GLU A 92 8.42 -0.07 -11.85
C GLU A 92 7.70 -0.60 -10.60
N PHE A 93 6.38 -0.78 -10.67
CA PHE A 93 5.63 -1.38 -9.57
C PHE A 93 6.05 -2.83 -9.32
N ILE A 94 6.23 -3.63 -10.37
CA ILE A 94 6.67 -5.02 -10.27
C ILE A 94 8.07 -5.10 -9.64
N ASP A 95 9.02 -4.31 -10.14
CA ASP A 95 10.40 -4.31 -9.65
C ASP A 95 10.48 -3.82 -8.19
N TRP A 96 9.66 -2.84 -7.80
CA TRP A 96 9.50 -2.42 -6.41
C TRP A 96 8.92 -3.55 -5.55
N ARG A 97 7.73 -4.06 -5.88
CA ARG A 97 7.03 -5.10 -5.10
C ARG A 97 7.88 -6.36 -4.92
N ASP A 98 8.53 -6.82 -5.98
CA ASP A 98 9.30 -8.06 -5.98
C ASP A 98 10.77 -7.89 -5.59
N ASN A 99 11.16 -6.72 -5.06
CA ASN A 99 12.47 -6.56 -4.46
C ASN A 99 12.67 -7.56 -3.31
N SER A 100 13.48 -8.57 -3.55
CA SER A 100 13.63 -9.74 -2.66
C SER A 100 14.15 -9.39 -1.27
N GLY A 101 14.85 -8.26 -1.10
CA GLY A 101 15.34 -7.81 0.19
C GLY A 101 14.26 -7.24 1.11
N VAL A 102 13.14 -6.79 0.54
CA VAL A 102 12.13 -6.01 1.26
C VAL A 102 10.68 -6.31 0.85
N LYS A 103 10.44 -7.31 0.00
CA LYS A 103 9.11 -7.71 -0.50
C LYS A 103 8.05 -7.81 0.60
N SER A 104 8.34 -8.51 1.69
CA SER A 104 7.39 -8.65 2.80
C SER A 104 7.09 -7.31 3.49
N PHE A 105 8.04 -6.36 3.47
CA PHE A 105 7.79 -5.02 3.97
C PHE A 105 6.92 -4.21 3.00
N HIS A 106 7.12 -4.34 1.69
CA HIS A 106 6.25 -3.69 0.70
C HIS A 106 4.79 -4.16 0.79
N GLU A 107 4.57 -5.45 1.06
CA GLU A 107 3.24 -5.98 1.36
C GLU A 107 2.66 -5.32 2.62
N MET A 108 3.43 -5.18 3.70
CA MET A 108 2.97 -4.48 4.91
C MET A 108 2.73 -2.99 4.68
N GLU A 109 3.54 -2.33 3.86
CA GLU A 109 3.40 -0.93 3.50
C GLU A 109 2.07 -0.67 2.76
N VAL A 110 1.71 -1.54 1.81
CA VAL A 110 0.39 -1.49 1.13
C VAL A 110 -0.74 -1.69 2.14
N ALA A 111 -0.62 -2.65 3.05
CA ALA A 111 -1.64 -2.90 4.07
C ALA A 111 -1.85 -1.68 4.99
N VAL A 112 -0.77 -1.05 5.46
CA VAL A 112 -0.83 0.16 6.29
C VAL A 112 -1.47 1.31 5.53
N ALA A 113 -1.08 1.52 4.27
CA ALA A 113 -1.65 2.55 3.41
C ALA A 113 -3.16 2.35 3.15
N LEU A 114 -3.63 1.11 3.02
CA LEU A 114 -5.06 0.82 2.87
C LEU A 114 -5.87 1.07 4.15
N ILE A 115 -5.29 0.83 5.33
CA ILE A 115 -6.00 0.99 6.62
C ILE A 115 -6.01 2.46 7.07
N TYR A 116 -4.91 3.19 6.86
CA TYR A 116 -4.69 4.51 7.42
C TYR A 116 -4.53 5.63 6.39
N GLY A 117 -4.51 5.30 5.09
CA GLY A 117 -4.31 6.21 3.98
C GLY A 117 -2.83 6.39 3.59
N THR A 118 -2.62 6.95 2.40
CA THR A 118 -1.30 7.41 1.90
C THR A 118 -1.10 8.89 2.21
N THR A 119 0.15 9.36 2.21
CA THR A 119 0.40 10.81 2.14
C THR A 119 0.28 11.29 0.69
N ASN A 120 -0.54 12.32 0.46
CA ASN A 120 -0.59 13.08 -0.79
C ASN A 120 0.67 13.92 -1.00
#